data_AF-A0AAD7VXM0-F1
#
_entry.id   AF-A0AAD7VXM0-F1
#
_cell.length_a   1.000
_cell.length_b   1.000
_cell.length_c   1.000
_cell.angle_alpha   90.00
_cell.angle_beta   90.00
_cell.angle_gamma   90.00
#
_symmetry.space_group_name_H-M   'P 1'
#
loop_
_entity.id
_entity.type
_entity.pdbx_description
1 polymer ?
#
loop_
_entity_poly.entity_id
_entity_poly.type
_entity_poly.pdbx_seq_one_letter_code
_entity_poly.pdbx_strand_id
1 'polypeptide(L)'
;MDSIYPLLEQYRLHAFYNKCIEIGVKDVRDFIDSIDDEIVERLGLSQVEKKRFGNMLTHIKRLGSSSEPLMNVSAVKKAMEAFRVTYRFPKCPEPKEISDMDPSQNTLEDLMLRIGFLEKIGNDKAVCLYSVEGMPLTDDPFFNTWSLKERHIENGSELYAIFTSKENLQFAAEIPLKNTREIPGVDTVRCHIMLKGDYEINMDLDKDTLGDLRRKLSNESGIPAHVLRAKDVSGGLGQSLKNLEISSESVVHFSLCSFDTMYTRDSEYFTSDITPSVDQTLKGKSAFFSSLCSINLSQSGQQFLKVIAYIRKLTGCHALAQALYQLMCRNEFGTRSQKIAIVEGLYNLFRELLPSLVKRMGSQIIEDHEVFEQSPVCWAYLMSQAKNESTEHESYGRISLNCEGSENRLCEPVRVPGIPMVFDRKFILAQIKAMARIPGCSEKDLKETSIERATDVERILLSLPQMRHFPLWISKNYGSGHK
;
A
#
# COMPACT_ATOMS: atom_id res chain seq x y z
N MET A 1 -24.89 7.91 22.57
CA MET A 1 -25.88 7.19 21.74
C MET A 1 -25.32 6.87 20.36
N ASP A 2 -24.73 5.72 20.12
CA ASP A 2 -23.66 5.05 20.85
C ASP A 2 -22.81 4.39 19.76
N SER A 3 -21.51 4.71 19.67
CA SER A 3 -20.57 4.06 18.75
C SER A 3 -20.56 2.53 18.90
N ILE A 4 -21.08 2.04 20.03
CA ILE A 4 -21.32 0.65 20.39
C ILE A 4 -22.34 -0.02 19.46
N TYR A 5 -23.51 0.57 19.20
CA TYR A 5 -24.56 -0.12 18.43
C TYR A 5 -24.14 -0.40 16.98
N PRO A 6 -23.62 0.57 16.21
CA PRO A 6 -23.10 0.32 14.87
C PRO A 6 -21.95 -0.70 14.87
N LEU A 7 -21.10 -0.70 15.90
CA LEU A 7 -20.01 -1.68 16.04
C LEU A 7 -20.56 -3.09 16.30
N LEU A 8 -21.52 -3.25 17.20
CA LEU A 8 -22.16 -4.55 17.43
C LEU A 8 -22.94 -5.02 16.20
N GLU A 9 -23.62 -4.11 15.50
CA GLU A 9 -24.29 -4.40 14.24
C GLU A 9 -23.31 -4.90 13.18
N GLN A 10 -22.16 -4.24 13.05
CA GLN A 10 -21.05 -4.66 12.20
C GLN A 10 -20.65 -6.11 12.49
N TYR A 11 -20.50 -6.51 13.75
CA TYR A 11 -20.12 -7.89 14.08
C TYR A 11 -21.29 -8.87 14.16
N ARG A 12 -22.51 -8.46 13.79
CA ARG A 12 -23.76 -9.25 13.93
C ARG A 12 -24.00 -9.69 15.38
N LEU A 13 -23.76 -8.77 16.31
CA LEU A 13 -23.90 -8.90 17.76
C LEU A 13 -24.88 -7.86 18.35
N HIS A 14 -25.61 -7.11 17.52
CA HIS A 14 -26.57 -6.07 17.96
C HIS A 14 -27.66 -6.60 18.92
N ALA A 15 -28.01 -7.88 18.83
CA ALA A 15 -28.94 -8.53 19.76
C ALA A 15 -28.43 -8.51 21.23
N PHE A 16 -27.13 -8.33 21.44
CA PHE A 16 -26.50 -8.25 22.77
C PHE A 16 -26.30 -6.81 23.24
N TYR A 17 -26.78 -5.80 22.51
CA TYR A 17 -26.59 -4.39 22.86
C TYR A 17 -27.04 -4.06 24.29
N ASN A 18 -28.28 -4.39 24.64
CA ASN A 18 -28.81 -4.12 25.98
C ASN A 18 -28.00 -4.81 27.09
N LYS A 19 -27.55 -6.05 26.85
CA LYS A 19 -26.68 -6.77 27.78
C LYS A 19 -25.32 -6.09 27.96
N CYS A 20 -24.73 -5.54 26.88
CA CYS A 20 -23.49 -4.79 26.97
C CYS A 20 -23.67 -3.52 27.82
N ILE A 21 -24.77 -2.78 27.63
CA ILE A 21 -25.09 -1.61 28.44
C ILE A 21 -25.33 -1.99 29.92
N GLU A 22 -26.03 -3.09 30.19
CA GLU A 22 -26.28 -3.61 31.54
C GLU A 22 -24.99 -3.99 32.30
N ILE A 23 -23.98 -4.46 31.57
CA ILE A 23 -22.66 -4.80 32.14
C ILE A 23 -21.77 -3.55 32.32
N GLY A 24 -22.27 -2.38 31.91
CA GLY A 24 -21.62 -1.10 32.16
C GLY A 24 -20.77 -0.57 31.01
N VAL A 25 -20.88 -1.16 29.81
CA VAL A 25 -20.23 -0.66 28.59
C VAL A 25 -20.91 0.65 28.17
N LYS A 26 -20.19 1.76 28.25
CA LYS A 26 -20.64 3.11 27.89
C LYS A 26 -19.98 3.61 26.62
N ASP A 27 -18.76 3.18 26.33
CA ASP A 27 -18.08 3.43 25.07
C ASP A 27 -17.31 2.21 24.55
N VAL A 28 -16.64 2.37 23.40
CA VAL A 28 -15.95 1.29 22.71
C VAL A 28 -14.73 0.77 23.50
N ARG A 29 -14.09 1.60 24.34
CA ARG A 29 -12.92 1.20 25.14
C ARG A 29 -13.32 0.29 26.31
N ASP A 30 -14.53 0.45 26.83
CA ASP A 30 -15.06 -0.41 27.90
C ASP A 30 -15.11 -1.89 27.48
N PHE A 31 -15.17 -2.21 26.18
CA PHE A 31 -15.05 -3.59 25.70
C PHE A 31 -13.66 -4.21 25.97
N ILE A 32 -12.59 -3.40 26.03
CA ILE A 32 -11.25 -3.89 26.36
C ILE A 32 -11.05 -3.91 27.87
N ASP A 33 -11.45 -2.83 28.54
CA ASP A 33 -11.08 -2.60 29.94
C ASP A 33 -12.00 -3.32 30.94
N SER A 34 -13.26 -3.56 30.55
CA SER A 34 -14.31 -4.04 31.45
C SER A 34 -14.88 -5.42 31.12
N ILE A 35 -14.42 -6.07 30.02
CA ILE A 35 -14.94 -7.37 29.59
C ILE A 35 -13.82 -8.40 29.57
N ASP A 36 -13.83 -9.29 30.55
CA ASP A 36 -12.98 -10.47 30.63
C ASP A 36 -13.68 -11.73 30.11
N ASP A 37 -12.94 -12.84 30.06
CA ASP A 37 -13.46 -14.11 29.56
C ASP A 37 -14.68 -14.62 30.36
N GLU A 38 -14.76 -14.29 31.66
CA GLU A 38 -15.86 -14.67 32.55
C GLU A 38 -17.16 -13.91 32.21
N ILE A 39 -17.03 -12.62 31.90
CA ILE A 39 -18.14 -11.79 31.42
C ILE A 39 -18.60 -12.25 30.03
N VAL A 40 -17.68 -12.65 29.15
CA VAL A 40 -18.01 -13.21 27.83
C VAL A 40 -18.78 -14.54 27.95
N GLU A 41 -18.45 -15.38 28.93
CA GLU A 41 -19.20 -16.60 29.22
C GLU A 41 -20.64 -16.28 29.69
N ARG A 42 -20.80 -15.26 30.54
CA ARG A 42 -22.10 -14.82 31.08
C ARG A 42 -23.02 -14.18 30.03
N LEU A 43 -22.49 -13.67 28.93
CA LEU A 43 -23.29 -13.11 27.82
C LEU A 43 -24.16 -14.17 27.11
N GLY A 44 -23.84 -15.46 27.28
CA GLY A 44 -24.56 -16.57 26.68
C GLY A 44 -24.33 -16.69 25.17
N LEU A 45 -23.16 -16.24 24.69
CA LEU A 45 -22.79 -16.28 23.28
C LEU A 45 -22.58 -17.73 22.82
N SER A 46 -23.13 -18.08 21.66
CA SER A 46 -22.76 -19.32 20.95
C SER A 46 -21.29 -19.31 20.53
N GLN A 47 -20.73 -20.46 20.15
CA GLN A 47 -19.33 -20.54 19.70
C GLN A 47 -19.04 -19.61 18.50
N VAL A 48 -20.00 -19.45 17.59
CA VAL A 48 -19.87 -18.55 16.44
C VAL A 48 -19.89 -17.08 16.89
N GLU A 49 -20.72 -16.74 17.87
CA GLU A 49 -20.81 -15.40 18.43
C GLU A 49 -19.59 -15.05 19.30
N LYS A 50 -19.05 -16.01 20.08
CA LYS A 50 -17.77 -15.85 20.80
C LYS A 50 -16.64 -15.52 19.82
N LYS A 51 -16.57 -16.20 18.67
CA LYS A 51 -15.60 -15.88 17.62
C LYS A 51 -15.81 -14.48 17.04
N ARG A 52 -17.05 -14.07 16.77
CA ARG A 52 -17.37 -12.70 16.32
C ARG A 52 -16.98 -11.65 17.36
N PHE A 53 -17.23 -11.94 18.64
CA PHE A 53 -16.89 -11.08 19.76
C PHE A 53 -15.37 -10.95 19.93
N GLY A 54 -14.62 -12.05 19.84
CA GLY A 54 -13.15 -12.02 19.84
C GLY A 54 -12.57 -11.21 18.68
N ASN A 55 -13.14 -11.38 17.47
CA ASN A 55 -12.76 -10.56 16.31
C ASN A 55 -13.06 -9.07 16.53
N MET A 56 -14.19 -8.75 17.17
CA MET A 56 -14.56 -7.39 17.55
C MET A 56 -13.57 -6.82 18.57
N LEU A 57 -13.24 -7.55 19.65
CA LEU A 57 -12.25 -7.12 20.64
C LEU A 57 -10.88 -6.88 20.00
N THR A 58 -10.46 -7.76 19.09
CA THR A 58 -9.20 -7.60 18.36
C THR A 58 -9.22 -6.34 17.50
N HIS A 59 -10.34 -6.07 16.83
CA HIS A 59 -10.53 -4.84 16.06
C HIS A 59 -10.48 -3.60 16.95
N ILE A 60 -11.16 -3.60 18.11
CA ILE A 60 -11.15 -2.48 19.05
C ILE A 60 -9.74 -2.24 19.61
N LYS A 61 -9.00 -3.31 19.95
CA LYS A 61 -7.61 -3.20 20.40
C LYS A 61 -6.74 -2.51 19.35
N ARG A 62 -6.89 -2.89 18.07
CA ARG A 62 -6.21 -2.23 16.95
C ARG A 62 -6.62 -0.78 16.74
N LEU A 63 -7.88 -0.42 17.04
CA LEU A 63 -8.38 0.96 16.95
C LEU A 63 -7.83 1.88 18.06
N GLY A 64 -7.35 1.31 19.16
CA GLY A 64 -7.06 2.02 20.40
C GLY A 64 -5.62 1.91 20.91
N SER A 65 -4.65 1.46 20.10
CA SER A 65 -3.24 1.32 20.51
C SER A 65 -2.54 2.68 20.74
N SER A 66 -3.02 3.43 21.72
CA SER A 66 -2.24 4.41 22.47
C SER A 66 -2.35 4.04 23.95
N SER A 67 -1.19 3.83 24.57
CA SER A 67 -0.94 3.68 26.03
C SER A 67 -1.28 2.34 26.71
N GLU A 68 -0.24 1.52 26.92
CA GLU A 68 0.13 1.16 28.30
C GLU A 68 1.36 2.00 28.68
N PRO A 69 1.27 2.93 29.64
CA PRO A 69 2.43 3.30 30.43
C PRO A 69 2.64 2.17 31.42
N LEU A 70 3.63 1.31 31.17
CA LEU A 70 4.26 0.52 32.22
C LEU A 70 4.53 1.45 33.41
N MET A 71 3.87 1.15 34.52
CA MET A 71 4.04 1.90 35.76
C MET A 71 5.53 2.03 36.11
N ASN A 72 5.88 3.21 36.62
CA ASN A 72 7.07 3.53 37.42
C ASN A 72 8.42 3.64 36.68
N VAL A 73 8.68 4.80 36.06
CA VAL A 73 9.84 5.63 36.44
C VAL A 73 9.46 7.10 36.21
N SER A 74 9.57 7.93 37.25
CA SER A 74 9.48 9.38 37.17
C SER A 74 10.58 9.94 36.27
N ALA A 75 10.26 10.19 35.01
CA ALA A 75 11.06 11.00 34.11
C ALA A 75 10.16 12.08 33.50
N VAL A 76 10.59 13.33 33.63
CA VAL A 76 9.92 14.54 33.15
C VAL A 76 9.55 14.36 31.67
N LYS A 77 8.28 14.05 31.38
CA LYS A 77 7.77 13.96 30.02
C LYS A 77 7.67 15.37 29.45
N LYS A 78 8.63 15.75 28.61
CA LYS A 78 8.39 16.70 27.52
C LYS A 78 7.10 16.23 26.84
N ALA A 79 6.10 17.10 26.69
CA ALA A 79 4.90 16.78 25.93
C ALA A 79 5.36 16.39 24.52
N MET A 80 5.36 15.08 24.21
CA MET A 80 5.63 14.63 22.85
C MET A 80 4.49 15.18 21.99
N GLU A 81 4.85 15.86 20.90
CA GLU A 81 3.86 16.30 19.92
C GLU A 81 3.01 15.09 19.51
N ALA A 82 1.69 15.20 19.67
CA ALA A 82 0.79 14.15 19.24
C ALA A 82 0.97 13.94 17.73
N PHE A 83 1.15 12.69 17.32
CA PHE A 83 1.23 12.32 15.91
C PHE A 83 -0.14 12.53 15.26
N ARG A 84 -0.17 13.19 14.10
CA ARG A 84 -1.39 13.56 13.38
C ARG A 84 -1.26 13.15 11.92
N VAL A 85 -2.32 12.61 11.37
CA VAL A 85 -2.48 12.36 9.94
C VAL A 85 -3.83 12.89 9.52
N THR A 86 -3.88 13.54 8.36
CA THR A 86 -5.15 13.94 7.75
C THR A 86 -5.48 13.06 6.56
N TYR A 87 -6.76 12.83 6.31
CA TYR A 87 -7.21 12.13 5.11
C TYR A 87 -8.44 12.79 4.50
N ARG A 88 -8.58 12.62 3.18
CA ARG A 88 -9.76 13.03 2.40
C ARG A 88 -10.19 11.88 1.49
N PHE A 89 -11.42 11.93 1.00
CA PHE A 89 -11.96 10.91 0.08
C PHE A 89 -12.98 11.53 -0.90
N PRO A 90 -13.31 10.89 -2.04
CA PRO A 90 -14.06 11.53 -3.13
C PRO A 90 -15.39 12.22 -2.72
N LYS A 91 -16.10 11.68 -1.72
CA LYS A 91 -17.39 12.22 -1.25
C LYS A 91 -17.27 13.22 -0.09
N CYS A 92 -16.08 13.44 0.45
CA CYS A 92 -15.79 14.40 1.50
C CYS A 92 -14.39 14.98 1.26
N PRO A 93 -14.29 16.07 0.49
CA PRO A 93 -13.01 16.68 0.16
C PRO A 93 -12.40 17.45 1.34
N GLU A 94 -13.18 17.74 2.38
CA GLU A 94 -12.68 18.36 3.60
C GLU A 94 -11.76 17.39 4.36
N PRO A 95 -10.52 17.80 4.71
CA PRO A 95 -9.60 16.94 5.44
C PRO A 95 -10.14 16.57 6.82
N LYS A 96 -10.07 15.28 7.16
CA LYS A 96 -10.38 14.75 8.49
C LYS A 96 -9.09 14.34 9.20
N GLU A 97 -8.98 14.65 10.49
CA GLU A 97 -7.77 14.39 11.28
C GLU A 97 -7.90 13.11 12.12
N ILE A 98 -6.81 12.35 12.19
CA ILE A 98 -6.58 11.26 13.15
C ILE A 98 -5.35 11.62 13.97
N SER A 99 -5.50 11.68 15.30
CA SER A 99 -4.43 12.14 16.22
C SER A 99 -4.18 11.20 17.41
N ASP A 100 -4.82 10.03 17.42
CA ASP A 100 -4.74 9.04 18.51
C ASP A 100 -3.98 7.76 18.12
N MET A 101 -2.99 7.87 17.23
CA MET A 101 -2.14 6.77 16.79
C MET A 101 -0.68 6.96 17.20
N ASP A 102 0.00 5.89 17.62
CA ASP A 102 1.45 5.86 17.81
C ASP A 102 2.11 5.38 16.51
N PRO A 103 2.92 6.22 15.83
CA PRO A 103 3.51 5.85 14.54
C PRO A 103 4.53 4.71 14.63
N SER A 104 5.05 4.39 15.82
CA SER A 104 5.99 3.28 16.01
C SER A 104 5.30 1.94 16.26
N GLN A 105 4.02 1.95 16.65
CA GLN A 105 3.24 0.75 16.98
C GLN A 105 2.14 0.49 15.97
N ASN A 106 1.39 1.53 15.61
CA ASN A 106 0.32 1.39 14.65
C ASN A 106 0.86 1.21 13.24
N THR A 107 0.20 0.33 12.51
CA THR A 107 0.53 -0.09 11.16
C THR A 107 -0.29 0.67 10.12
N LEU A 108 0.07 0.53 8.84
CA LEU A 108 -0.77 1.07 7.77
C LEU A 108 -2.15 0.40 7.73
N GLU A 109 -2.24 -0.90 8.04
CA GLU A 109 -3.53 -1.58 8.20
C GLU A 109 -4.37 -0.99 9.34
N ASP A 110 -3.76 -0.63 10.47
CA ASP A 110 -4.50 0.00 11.57
C ASP A 110 -5.08 1.35 11.15
N LEU A 111 -4.33 2.11 10.35
CA LEU A 111 -4.82 3.36 9.77
C LEU A 111 -6.00 3.13 8.81
N MET A 112 -5.92 2.11 7.94
CA MET A 112 -7.01 1.70 7.06
C MET A 112 -8.26 1.31 7.86
N LEU A 113 -8.09 0.51 8.92
CA LEU A 113 -9.17 0.08 9.81
C LEU A 113 -9.78 1.28 10.54
N ARG A 114 -8.96 2.21 11.01
CA ARG A 114 -9.39 3.41 11.71
C ARG A 114 -10.23 4.30 10.81
N ILE A 115 -9.79 4.56 9.58
CA ILE A 115 -10.57 5.30 8.59
C ILE A 115 -11.88 4.58 8.28
N GLY A 116 -11.84 3.26 8.06
CA GLY A 116 -13.04 2.47 7.80
C GLY A 116 -14.08 2.54 8.93
N PHE A 117 -13.61 2.53 10.18
CA PHE A 117 -14.45 2.68 11.37
C PHE A 117 -15.05 4.10 11.48
N LEU A 118 -14.23 5.14 11.34
CA LEU A 118 -14.69 6.54 11.41
C LEU A 118 -15.71 6.87 10.33
N GLU A 119 -15.54 6.30 9.13
CA GLU A 119 -16.39 6.53 7.96
C GLU A 119 -17.55 5.55 7.83
N LYS A 120 -17.66 4.56 8.75
CA LYS A 120 -18.74 3.58 8.80
C LYS A 120 -18.98 2.88 7.46
N ILE A 121 -17.91 2.49 6.77
CA ILE A 121 -17.99 2.02 5.36
C ILE A 121 -18.60 0.63 5.19
N GLY A 122 -18.98 -0.05 6.27
CA GLY A 122 -19.52 -1.41 6.25
C GLY A 122 -18.44 -2.49 6.28
N ASN A 123 -18.88 -3.75 6.24
CA ASN A 123 -18.00 -4.92 6.35
C ASN A 123 -17.55 -5.51 5.03
N ASP A 124 -18.24 -5.17 3.96
CA ASP A 124 -17.96 -5.57 2.59
C ASP A 124 -16.92 -4.66 1.94
N LYS A 125 -16.64 -3.50 2.52
CA LYS A 125 -15.67 -2.51 2.01
C LYS A 125 -14.40 -2.42 2.85
N ALA A 126 -13.32 -2.01 2.21
CA ALA A 126 -12.04 -1.66 2.80
C ALA A 126 -11.55 -0.31 2.23
N VAL A 127 -10.41 0.14 2.76
CA VAL A 127 -9.81 1.43 2.43
C VAL A 127 -8.48 1.19 1.70
N CYS A 128 -8.34 1.74 0.50
CA CYS A 128 -7.03 1.93 -0.14
C CYS A 128 -6.51 3.32 0.19
N LEU A 129 -5.24 3.42 0.57
CA LEU A 129 -4.60 4.70 0.88
C LEU A 129 -3.61 5.09 -0.20
N TYR A 130 -3.55 6.39 -0.46
CA TYR A 130 -2.63 7.02 -1.39
C TYR A 130 -2.01 8.24 -0.74
N SER A 131 -0.79 8.60 -1.13
CA SER A 131 -0.17 9.86 -0.75
C SER A 131 -0.88 11.05 -1.41
N VAL A 132 -0.56 12.26 -0.97
CA VAL A 132 -1.03 13.50 -1.61
C VAL A 132 -0.60 13.59 -3.08
N GLU A 133 0.52 12.97 -3.48
CA GLU A 133 0.95 12.92 -4.87
C GLU A 133 0.15 11.90 -5.72
N GLY A 134 -0.69 11.08 -5.09
CA GLY A 134 -1.45 10.02 -5.74
C GLY A 134 -0.72 8.67 -5.85
N MET A 135 0.41 8.51 -5.16
CA MET A 135 1.11 7.23 -5.08
C MET A 135 0.34 6.27 -4.18
N PRO A 136 0.08 5.01 -4.58
CA PRO A 136 -0.56 4.04 -3.70
C PRO A 136 0.34 3.74 -2.49
N LEU A 137 -0.28 3.48 -1.34
CA LEU A 137 0.39 3.06 -0.11
C LEU A 137 -0.01 1.63 0.30
N THR A 138 -1.16 1.12 -0.15
CA THR A 138 -1.72 -0.14 0.36
C THR A 138 -1.50 -1.35 -0.55
N ASP A 139 -0.58 -1.26 -1.52
CA ASP A 139 -0.51 -2.25 -2.60
C ASP A 139 -0.01 -3.62 -2.15
N ASP A 140 1.06 -3.67 -1.33
CA ASP A 140 1.60 -4.92 -0.79
C ASP A 140 1.07 -5.18 0.64
N PRO A 141 0.31 -6.27 0.87
CA PRO A 141 -0.21 -6.63 2.19
C PRO A 141 0.85 -6.76 3.26
N PHE A 142 2.02 -7.33 2.91
CA PHE A 142 3.08 -7.54 3.88
C PHE A 142 3.56 -6.21 4.43
N PHE A 143 3.78 -5.22 3.57
CA PHE A 143 4.18 -3.88 4.02
C PHE A 143 3.04 -3.14 4.72
N ASN A 144 1.77 -3.50 4.51
CA ASN A 144 0.67 -2.88 5.26
C ASN A 144 0.74 -3.20 6.76
N THR A 145 1.38 -4.32 7.14
CA THR A 145 1.64 -4.70 8.54
C THR A 145 2.79 -3.94 9.20
N TRP A 146 3.53 -3.13 8.45
CA TRP A 146 4.62 -2.33 9.01
C TRP A 146 4.09 -1.07 9.67
N SER A 147 4.83 -0.59 10.68
CA SER A 147 4.46 0.62 11.42
C SER A 147 4.44 1.86 10.51
N LEU A 148 3.64 2.87 10.86
CA LEU A 148 3.59 4.13 10.10
C LEU A 148 4.98 4.77 9.97
N LYS A 149 5.83 4.66 11.00
CA LYS A 149 7.21 5.11 11.00
C LYS A 149 8.09 4.34 10.01
N GLU A 150 8.01 3.00 9.99
CA GLU A 150 8.74 2.18 9.00
C GLU A 150 8.24 2.43 7.57
N ARG A 151 6.98 2.85 7.43
CA ARG A 151 6.37 3.23 6.15
C ARG A 151 6.65 4.68 5.73
N HIS A 152 7.45 5.42 6.50
CA HIS A 152 7.77 6.83 6.25
C HIS A 152 6.51 7.71 6.12
N ILE A 153 5.51 7.45 6.96
CA ILE A 153 4.35 8.33 7.14
C ILE A 153 4.68 9.33 8.24
N GLU A 154 4.91 10.57 7.84
CA GLU A 154 5.35 11.65 8.72
C GLU A 154 4.19 12.29 9.49
N ASN A 155 4.50 12.92 10.62
CA ASN A 155 3.53 13.73 11.35
C ASN A 155 3.05 14.90 10.46
N GLY A 156 1.74 15.08 10.38
CA GLY A 156 1.10 16.07 9.50
C GLY A 156 0.87 15.61 8.07
N SER A 157 1.17 14.35 7.73
CA SER A 157 0.92 13.81 6.39
C SER A 157 -0.55 13.91 6.00
N GLU A 158 -0.80 14.31 4.75
CA GLU A 158 -2.12 14.26 4.13
C GLU A 158 -2.23 13.04 3.20
N LEU A 159 -3.30 12.27 3.39
CA LEU A 159 -3.58 11.05 2.63
C LEU A 159 -4.88 11.16 1.84
N TYR A 160 -4.98 10.34 0.80
CA TYR A 160 -6.22 10.14 0.07
C TYR A 160 -6.73 8.72 0.33
N ALA A 161 -8.00 8.59 0.70
CA ALA A 161 -8.66 7.32 0.94
C ALA A 161 -9.66 7.02 -0.18
N ILE A 162 -9.59 5.81 -0.75
CA ILE A 162 -10.58 5.29 -1.69
C ILE A 162 -11.20 4.04 -1.09
N PHE A 163 -12.52 4.03 -0.95
CA PHE A 163 -13.23 2.85 -0.48
C PHE A 163 -13.46 1.88 -1.63
N THR A 164 -13.26 0.60 -1.37
CA THR A 164 -13.35 -0.47 -2.37
C THR A 164 -13.88 -1.75 -1.75
N SER A 165 -14.39 -2.69 -2.55
CA SER A 165 -14.77 -4.03 -2.05
C SER A 165 -13.58 -4.73 -1.39
N LYS A 166 -13.78 -5.37 -0.23
CA LYS A 166 -12.72 -6.10 0.48
C LYS A 166 -12.08 -7.18 -0.38
N GLU A 167 -12.83 -7.81 -1.26
CA GLU A 167 -12.32 -8.85 -2.15
C GLU A 167 -11.26 -8.30 -3.12
N ASN A 168 -11.28 -7.00 -3.42
CA ASN A 168 -10.24 -6.37 -4.23
C ASN A 168 -8.90 -6.32 -3.50
N LEU A 169 -8.88 -6.48 -2.17
CA LEU A 169 -7.67 -6.48 -1.35
C LEU A 169 -7.37 -7.86 -0.75
N GLN A 170 -8.07 -8.90 -1.17
CA GLN A 170 -7.79 -10.27 -0.74
C GLN A 170 -6.69 -10.87 -1.60
N PHE A 171 -5.75 -11.55 -0.94
CA PHE A 171 -4.64 -12.24 -1.57
C PHE A 171 -4.77 -13.74 -1.29
N ALA A 172 -4.63 -14.55 -2.34
CA ALA A 172 -4.49 -15.99 -2.18
C ALA A 172 -3.11 -16.29 -1.61
N ALA A 173 -3.01 -16.40 -0.28
CA ALA A 173 -1.79 -16.89 0.35
C ALA A 173 -1.66 -18.39 0.06
N GLU A 174 -0.65 -18.78 -0.71
CA GLU A 174 -0.19 -20.16 -0.70
C GLU A 174 0.59 -20.38 0.59
N ILE A 175 0.04 -21.22 1.48
CA ILE A 175 0.76 -21.71 2.66
C ILE A 175 1.11 -23.18 2.40
N PRO A 176 2.26 -23.52 1.80
CA PRO A 176 2.80 -24.86 1.94
C PRO A 176 3.48 -24.94 3.32
N LEU A 177 2.72 -25.32 4.34
CA LEU A 177 3.28 -25.84 5.58
C LEU A 177 3.81 -27.25 5.31
N LYS A 178 5.09 -27.36 4.92
CA LYS A 178 5.83 -28.61 5.06
C LYS A 178 6.74 -28.52 6.27
N ASN A 179 6.32 -29.16 7.37
CA ASN A 179 7.18 -29.47 8.50
C ASN A 179 8.11 -30.62 8.11
N THR A 180 9.21 -30.31 7.42
CA THR A 180 10.31 -31.25 7.24
C THR A 180 11.27 -31.08 8.41
N ARG A 181 11.66 -32.20 9.06
CA ARG A 181 12.66 -32.17 10.15
C ARG A 181 13.91 -31.43 9.68
N GLU A 182 14.29 -30.40 10.42
CA GLU A 182 15.47 -29.59 10.16
C GLU A 182 16.72 -30.39 10.55
N ILE A 183 17.57 -30.66 9.56
CA ILE A 183 18.92 -31.15 9.80
C ILE A 183 19.81 -29.90 9.77
N PRO A 184 20.52 -29.56 10.87
CA PRO A 184 21.45 -28.45 10.85
C PRO A 184 22.59 -28.77 9.88
N GLY A 185 22.78 -27.89 8.90
CA GLY A 185 23.92 -27.95 8.00
C GLY A 185 25.17 -27.41 8.67
N VAL A 186 26.33 -27.69 8.08
CA VAL A 186 27.65 -27.32 8.64
C VAL A 186 28.16 -26.00 8.03
N ASP A 187 27.65 -25.61 6.87
CA ASP A 187 28.07 -24.39 6.19
C ASP A 187 27.23 -23.20 6.63
N THR A 188 27.85 -22.04 6.81
CA THR A 188 27.14 -20.79 7.10
C THR A 188 27.01 -19.97 5.83
N VAL A 189 25.78 -19.65 5.43
CA VAL A 189 25.46 -18.77 4.29
C VAL A 189 24.99 -17.42 4.81
N ARG A 190 25.61 -16.34 4.34
CA ARG A 190 25.18 -14.98 4.68
C ARG A 190 24.04 -14.54 3.78
N CYS A 191 22.95 -14.08 4.39
CA CYS A 191 21.76 -13.57 3.71
C CYS A 191 21.58 -12.10 4.06
N HIS A 192 21.41 -11.24 3.06
CA HIS A 192 21.04 -9.83 3.28
C HIS A 192 19.57 -9.63 2.90
N ILE A 193 18.75 -9.19 3.85
CA ILE A 193 17.36 -8.84 3.61
C ILE A 193 17.23 -7.32 3.46
N MET A 194 16.63 -6.90 2.35
CA MET A 194 16.27 -5.51 2.06
C MET A 194 15.72 -4.79 3.31
N LEU A 195 16.36 -3.67 3.68
CA LEU A 195 16.00 -2.79 4.81
C LEU A 195 16.01 -3.43 6.21
N LYS A 196 16.40 -4.72 6.33
CA LYS A 196 16.44 -5.46 7.60
C LYS A 196 17.85 -5.93 7.96
N GLY A 197 18.79 -5.94 7.01
CA GLY A 197 20.21 -6.21 7.25
C GLY A 197 20.63 -7.66 7.02
N ASP A 198 21.76 -8.04 7.60
CA ASP A 198 22.41 -9.33 7.38
C ASP A 198 22.01 -10.39 8.42
N TYR A 199 21.90 -11.63 7.96
CA TYR A 199 21.58 -12.84 8.73
C TYR A 199 22.55 -13.95 8.33
N GLU A 200 22.90 -14.83 9.26
CA GLU A 200 23.78 -15.97 9.02
C GLU A 200 22.99 -17.26 9.24
N ILE A 201 22.86 -18.07 8.19
CA ILE A 201 21.98 -19.26 8.19
C ILE A 201 22.82 -20.52 7.95
N ASN A 202 22.62 -21.54 8.79
CA ASN A 202 23.33 -22.82 8.67
C ASN A 202 22.64 -23.75 7.67
N MET A 203 23.38 -24.13 6.61
CA MET A 203 22.92 -24.85 5.44
C MET A 203 23.82 -26.05 5.11
N ASP A 204 23.26 -27.08 4.48
CA ASP A 204 24.02 -28.13 3.80
C ASP A 204 24.06 -27.76 2.32
N LEU A 205 25.19 -27.23 1.82
CA LEU A 205 25.25 -26.67 0.46
C LEU A 205 24.97 -27.70 -0.65
N ASP A 206 25.25 -28.98 -0.40
CA ASP A 206 25.05 -30.05 -1.37
C ASP A 206 23.58 -30.53 -1.41
N LYS A 207 22.85 -30.46 -0.29
CA LYS A 207 21.48 -30.98 -0.17
C LYS A 207 20.39 -29.91 -0.10
N ASP A 208 20.63 -28.86 0.67
CA ASP A 208 19.63 -27.83 0.88
C ASP A 208 19.39 -27.03 -0.40
N THR A 209 18.15 -26.60 -0.58
CA THR A 209 17.71 -25.82 -1.75
C THR A 209 17.52 -24.34 -1.40
N LEU A 210 17.27 -23.51 -2.42
CA LEU A 210 16.84 -22.13 -2.20
C LEU A 210 15.51 -22.05 -1.41
N GLY A 211 14.63 -23.04 -1.57
CA GLY A 211 13.41 -23.17 -0.76
C GLY A 211 13.71 -23.39 0.72
N ASP A 212 14.70 -24.23 1.04
CA ASP A 212 15.16 -24.46 2.42
C ASP A 212 15.82 -23.22 3.01
N LEU A 213 16.66 -22.53 2.23
CA LEU A 213 17.27 -21.26 2.66
C LEU A 213 16.18 -20.23 3.00
N ARG A 214 15.19 -20.04 2.13
CA ARG A 214 14.06 -19.12 2.37
C ARG A 214 13.28 -19.48 3.63
N ARG A 215 13.06 -20.77 3.88
CA ARG A 215 12.34 -21.26 5.06
C ARG A 215 13.14 -21.01 6.34
N LYS A 216 14.42 -21.40 6.37
CA LYS A 216 15.30 -21.18 7.55
C LYS A 216 15.49 -19.68 7.82
N LEU A 217 15.70 -18.88 6.77
CA LEU A 217 15.78 -17.42 6.87
C LEU A 217 14.45 -16.82 7.37
N SER A 218 13.31 -17.36 6.97
CA SER A 218 12.00 -16.95 7.46
C SER A 218 11.84 -17.21 8.96
N ASN A 219 12.28 -18.37 9.44
CA ASN A 219 12.26 -18.72 10.86
C ASN A 219 13.16 -17.78 11.68
N GLU A 220 14.36 -17.46 11.16
CA GLU A 220 15.33 -16.59 11.85
C GLU A 220 14.92 -15.11 11.84
N SER A 221 14.44 -14.60 10.71
CA SER A 221 14.11 -13.18 10.54
C SER A 221 12.68 -12.80 10.95
N GLY A 222 11.79 -13.78 11.13
CA GLY A 222 10.36 -13.55 11.33
C GLY A 222 9.60 -13.08 10.08
N ILE A 223 10.27 -12.96 8.93
CA ILE A 223 9.64 -12.54 7.67
C ILE A 223 9.10 -13.77 6.95
N PRO A 224 7.84 -13.78 6.46
CA PRO A 224 7.27 -14.95 5.80
C PRO A 224 8.07 -15.38 4.56
N ALA A 225 8.34 -16.68 4.43
CA ALA A 225 9.14 -17.24 3.34
C ALA A 225 8.63 -16.86 1.94
N HIS A 226 7.31 -16.75 1.75
CA HIS A 226 6.69 -16.38 0.47
C HIS A 226 7.00 -14.93 0.04
N VAL A 227 7.31 -14.04 1.00
CA VAL A 227 7.68 -12.64 0.75
C VAL A 227 9.16 -12.50 0.37
N LEU A 228 10.00 -13.41 0.85
CA LEU A 228 11.45 -13.40 0.58
C LEU A 228 11.73 -13.79 -0.88
N ARG A 229 12.23 -12.85 -1.69
CA ARG A 229 12.61 -13.03 -3.09
C ARG A 229 14.10 -12.90 -3.28
N ALA A 230 14.78 -14.03 -3.50
CA ALA A 230 16.21 -14.04 -3.79
C ALA A 230 16.52 -13.30 -5.09
N LYS A 231 17.57 -12.48 -5.07
CA LYS A 231 18.09 -11.74 -6.23
C LYS A 231 19.26 -12.47 -6.86
N ASP A 232 19.45 -12.27 -8.15
CA ASP A 232 20.63 -12.77 -8.90
C ASP A 232 20.82 -14.30 -8.86
N VAL A 233 19.78 -15.06 -8.47
CA VAL A 233 19.82 -16.53 -8.45
C VAL A 233 19.03 -17.05 -9.65
N SER A 234 19.75 -17.45 -10.69
CA SER A 234 19.17 -18.12 -11.87
C SER A 234 19.08 -19.62 -11.63
N GLY A 235 17.88 -20.13 -11.33
CA GLY A 235 17.64 -21.57 -11.19
C GLY A 235 16.31 -21.88 -10.51
N GLY A 236 15.85 -23.12 -10.63
CA GLY A 236 14.59 -23.55 -10.00
C GLY A 236 14.72 -23.72 -8.48
N LEU A 237 13.64 -23.47 -7.74
CA LEU A 237 13.58 -23.61 -6.26
C LEU A 237 14.00 -24.99 -5.73
N GLY A 238 14.07 -26.03 -6.58
CA GLY A 238 14.46 -27.39 -6.23
C GLY A 238 15.93 -27.75 -6.49
N GLN A 239 16.76 -26.82 -6.99
CA GLN A 239 18.20 -27.05 -7.14
C GLN A 239 18.92 -26.82 -5.80
N SER A 240 19.99 -27.59 -5.55
CA SER A 240 20.83 -27.39 -4.36
C SER A 240 21.56 -26.05 -4.41
N LEU A 241 21.88 -25.49 -3.25
CA LEU A 241 22.56 -24.20 -3.14
C LEU A 241 23.90 -24.18 -3.88
N LYS A 242 24.68 -25.26 -3.80
CA LYS A 242 25.94 -25.38 -4.53
C LYS A 242 25.77 -25.34 -6.05
N ASN A 243 24.70 -25.95 -6.57
CA ASN A 243 24.38 -25.91 -8.00
C ASN A 243 23.90 -24.52 -8.46
N LEU A 244 23.47 -23.68 -7.52
CA LEU A 244 23.15 -22.27 -7.73
C LEU A 244 24.37 -21.36 -7.50
N GLU A 245 25.57 -21.94 -7.39
CA GLU A 245 26.83 -21.23 -7.13
C GLU A 245 26.83 -20.43 -5.81
N ILE A 246 25.99 -20.83 -4.85
CA ILE A 246 25.97 -20.26 -3.50
C ILE A 246 27.01 -20.99 -2.64
N SER A 247 27.87 -20.22 -1.99
CA SER A 247 28.93 -20.69 -1.09
C SER A 247 28.87 -19.97 0.25
N SER A 248 29.68 -20.41 1.22
CA SER A 248 29.83 -19.75 2.52
C SER A 248 30.45 -18.35 2.44
N GLU A 249 31.16 -18.03 1.37
CA GLU A 249 31.74 -16.71 1.12
C GLU A 249 30.76 -15.76 0.39
N SER A 250 29.68 -16.32 -0.16
CA SER A 250 28.68 -15.57 -0.93
C SER A 250 27.65 -14.91 -0.02
N VAL A 251 27.17 -13.72 -0.41
CA VAL A 251 26.00 -13.08 0.23
C VAL A 251 24.80 -13.22 -0.70
N VAL A 252 23.76 -13.92 -0.23
CA VAL A 252 22.49 -14.04 -0.95
C VAL A 252 21.60 -12.86 -0.59
N HIS A 253 21.19 -12.06 -1.57
CA HIS A 253 20.36 -10.89 -1.33
C HIS A 253 18.88 -11.20 -1.53
N PHE A 254 18.03 -10.72 -0.63
CA PHE A 254 16.59 -10.88 -0.69
C PHE A 254 15.89 -9.52 -0.78
N SER A 255 15.07 -9.35 -1.83
CA SER A 255 14.00 -8.34 -1.85
C SER A 255 12.73 -8.88 -1.19
N LEU A 256 11.84 -7.98 -0.81
CA LEU A 256 10.56 -8.29 -0.18
C LEU A 256 9.41 -7.96 -1.13
N CYS A 257 8.54 -8.93 -1.39
CA CYS A 257 7.37 -8.78 -2.24
C CYS A 257 6.38 -9.92 -1.98
N SER A 258 5.13 -9.60 -1.62
CA SER A 258 4.08 -10.62 -1.42
C SER A 258 3.63 -11.30 -2.71
N PHE A 259 3.95 -10.72 -3.86
CA PHE A 259 3.45 -11.16 -5.15
C PHE A 259 4.42 -12.13 -5.83
N ASP A 260 3.86 -13.17 -6.45
CA ASP A 260 4.64 -14.04 -7.32
C ASP A 260 4.85 -13.35 -8.67
N THR A 261 6.06 -13.44 -9.22
CA THR A 261 6.53 -12.66 -10.39
C THR A 261 5.86 -13.04 -11.72
N MET A 262 4.70 -13.70 -11.68
CA MET A 262 3.86 -13.90 -12.84
C MET A 262 3.18 -12.57 -13.15
N TYR A 263 3.87 -11.74 -13.93
CA TYR A 263 3.36 -10.54 -14.57
C TYR A 263 1.88 -10.72 -14.94
N THR A 264 1.00 -9.91 -14.36
CA THR A 264 -0.36 -9.75 -14.89
C THR A 264 -0.20 -9.33 -16.34
N ARG A 265 -0.67 -10.15 -17.28
CA ARG A 265 -0.51 -9.86 -18.71
C ARG A 265 -1.20 -8.52 -18.99
N ASP A 266 -0.56 -7.67 -19.78
CA ASP A 266 -1.07 -6.38 -20.27
C ASP A 266 -2.57 -6.39 -20.66
N SER A 267 -3.06 -7.52 -21.18
CA SER A 267 -4.47 -7.72 -21.54
C SER A 267 -5.46 -7.74 -20.35
N GLU A 268 -5.00 -8.07 -19.14
CA GLU A 268 -5.85 -8.20 -17.95
C GLU A 268 -6.22 -6.85 -17.35
N TYR A 269 -5.45 -5.79 -17.62
CA TYR A 269 -5.72 -4.47 -17.05
C TYR A 269 -7.04 -3.85 -17.53
N PHE A 270 -7.52 -4.23 -18.71
CA PHE A 270 -8.83 -3.83 -19.25
C PHE A 270 -9.92 -4.88 -19.04
N THR A 271 -9.74 -5.79 -18.09
CA THR A 271 -10.78 -6.76 -17.69
C THR A 271 -11.49 -6.32 -16.41
N SER A 272 -12.68 -6.87 -16.17
CA SER A 272 -13.49 -6.58 -14.98
C SER A 272 -13.15 -7.48 -13.79
N ASP A 273 -11.89 -7.45 -13.34
CA ASP A 273 -11.39 -8.18 -12.16
C ASP A 273 -11.42 -7.35 -10.85
N ILE A 274 -11.82 -6.09 -10.94
CA ILE A 274 -12.14 -5.22 -9.81
C ILE A 274 -13.65 -5.19 -9.63
N THR A 275 -14.13 -5.49 -8.43
CA THR A 275 -15.53 -5.28 -8.06
C THR A 275 -15.73 -3.84 -7.62
N PRO A 276 -16.51 -3.01 -8.36
CA PRO A 276 -16.76 -1.63 -7.95
C PRO A 276 -17.58 -1.58 -6.66
N SER A 277 -17.37 -0.56 -5.82
CA SER A 277 -18.11 -0.36 -4.56
C SER A 277 -19.59 -0.05 -4.73
N VAL A 278 -19.98 0.35 -5.94
CA VAL A 278 -21.37 0.51 -6.35
C VAL A 278 -21.57 -0.46 -7.50
N ASP A 279 -22.46 -1.43 -7.32
CA ASP A 279 -22.74 -2.45 -8.33
C ASP A 279 -23.01 -1.83 -9.69
N GLN A 280 -22.45 -2.44 -10.74
CA GLN A 280 -22.63 -2.02 -12.12
C GLN A 280 -23.10 -3.21 -12.95
N THR A 281 -23.94 -2.95 -13.96
CA THR A 281 -24.37 -4.00 -14.90
C THR A 281 -23.18 -4.60 -15.65
N LEU A 282 -23.33 -5.83 -16.15
CA LEU A 282 -22.30 -6.46 -17.01
C LEU A 282 -22.05 -5.63 -18.27
N LYS A 283 -23.12 -5.06 -18.84
CA LYS A 283 -23.04 -4.12 -19.97
C LYS A 283 -22.26 -2.86 -19.61
N GLY A 284 -22.50 -2.29 -18.43
CA GLY A 284 -21.79 -1.12 -17.92
C GLY A 284 -20.31 -1.39 -17.75
N LYS A 285 -19.95 -2.47 -17.04
CA LYS A 285 -18.55 -2.90 -16.89
C LYS A 285 -17.87 -3.07 -18.26
N SER A 286 -18.53 -3.73 -19.21
CA SER A 286 -18.02 -3.88 -20.57
C SER A 286 -17.81 -2.54 -21.28
N ALA A 287 -18.79 -1.63 -21.24
CA ALA A 287 -18.69 -0.29 -21.83
C ALA A 287 -17.56 0.55 -21.20
N PHE A 288 -17.41 0.48 -19.87
CA PHE A 288 -16.35 1.16 -19.14
C PHE A 288 -14.96 0.68 -19.57
N PHE A 289 -14.68 -0.62 -19.47
CA PHE A 289 -13.36 -1.14 -19.78
C PHE A 289 -13.02 -1.09 -21.28
N SER A 290 -13.99 -1.32 -22.17
CA SER A 290 -13.78 -1.20 -23.61
C SER A 290 -13.52 0.23 -24.05
N SER A 291 -14.21 1.23 -23.47
CA SER A 291 -13.92 2.64 -23.75
C SER A 291 -12.55 3.05 -23.21
N LEU A 292 -12.19 2.63 -22.00
CA LEU A 292 -10.86 2.85 -21.42
C LEU A 292 -9.74 2.27 -22.31
N CYS A 293 -9.93 1.02 -22.77
CA CYS A 293 -9.01 0.35 -23.70
C CYS A 293 -8.92 1.08 -25.04
N SER A 294 -10.07 1.45 -25.62
CA SER A 294 -10.14 2.17 -26.89
C SER A 294 -9.40 3.51 -26.84
N ILE A 295 -9.53 4.24 -25.73
CA ILE A 295 -8.81 5.51 -25.49
C ILE A 295 -7.30 5.26 -25.34
N ASN A 296 -6.91 4.26 -24.56
CA ASN A 296 -5.50 3.89 -24.41
C ASN A 296 -4.85 3.50 -25.76
N LEU A 297 -5.60 2.84 -26.65
CA LEU A 297 -5.08 2.44 -27.96
C LEU A 297 -5.06 3.58 -28.99
N SER A 298 -6.02 4.50 -28.96
CA SER A 298 -6.23 5.47 -30.06
C SER A 298 -5.90 6.93 -29.72
N GLN A 299 -5.90 7.29 -28.44
CA GLN A 299 -5.81 8.69 -27.97
C GLN A 299 -4.89 8.84 -26.75
N SER A 300 -3.92 7.92 -26.61
CA SER A 300 -2.90 7.91 -25.57
C SER A 300 -1.71 8.85 -25.85
N GLY A 301 -0.80 8.95 -24.88
CA GLY A 301 0.40 9.75 -24.95
C GLY A 301 0.21 11.16 -24.39
N GLN A 302 1.15 12.06 -24.71
CA GLN A 302 1.20 13.41 -24.11
C GLN A 302 -0.02 14.28 -24.43
N GLN A 303 -0.76 13.97 -25.50
CA GLN A 303 -1.98 14.70 -25.84
C GLN A 303 -3.10 14.45 -24.81
N PHE A 304 -3.09 13.29 -24.15
CA PHE A 304 -4.03 12.95 -23.09
C PHE A 304 -3.76 13.68 -21.77
N LEU A 305 -2.61 14.34 -21.65
CA LEU A 305 -2.22 15.07 -20.44
C LEU A 305 -3.20 16.19 -20.07
N LYS A 306 -3.81 16.83 -21.09
CA LYS A 306 -4.88 17.82 -20.88
C LYS A 306 -6.11 17.22 -20.21
N VAL A 307 -6.47 16.00 -20.58
CA VAL A 307 -7.60 15.28 -19.99
C VAL A 307 -7.29 14.94 -18.54
N ILE A 308 -6.06 14.52 -18.24
CA ILE A 308 -5.60 14.26 -16.87
C ILE A 308 -5.64 15.54 -16.03
N ALA A 309 -5.11 16.67 -16.55
CA ALA A 309 -5.17 17.96 -15.87
C ALA A 309 -6.61 18.36 -15.53
N TYR A 310 -7.51 18.18 -16.49
CA TYR A 310 -8.93 18.50 -16.33
C TYR A 310 -9.59 17.59 -15.28
N ILE A 311 -9.33 16.28 -15.32
CA ILE A 311 -9.82 15.32 -14.31
C ILE A 311 -9.29 15.66 -12.92
N ARG A 312 -7.99 15.97 -12.79
CA ARG A 312 -7.36 16.34 -11.52
C ARG A 312 -8.03 17.59 -10.93
N LYS A 313 -8.28 18.61 -11.76
CA LYS A 313 -8.98 19.84 -11.38
C LYS A 313 -10.42 19.60 -10.95
N LEU A 314 -11.17 18.76 -11.67
CA LEU A 314 -12.56 18.46 -11.35
C LEU A 314 -12.72 17.64 -10.06
N THR A 315 -11.83 16.66 -9.85
CA THR A 315 -12.00 15.67 -8.79
C THR A 315 -11.20 15.98 -7.53
N GLY A 316 -10.10 16.73 -7.63
CA GLY A 316 -9.09 16.81 -6.58
C GLY A 316 -8.41 15.46 -6.25
N CYS A 317 -8.75 14.39 -6.98
CA CYS A 317 -8.28 13.03 -6.72
C CYS A 317 -6.95 12.79 -7.43
N HIS A 318 -5.85 13.06 -6.74
CA HIS A 318 -4.51 12.89 -7.30
C HIS A 318 -4.19 11.43 -7.62
N ALA A 319 -4.74 10.48 -6.85
CA ALA A 319 -4.59 9.04 -7.12
C ALA A 319 -5.19 8.62 -8.48
N LEU A 320 -6.39 9.11 -8.81
CA LEU A 320 -7.03 8.87 -10.11
C LEU A 320 -6.18 9.45 -11.25
N ALA A 321 -5.77 10.71 -11.12
CA ALA A 321 -4.98 11.39 -12.15
C ALA A 321 -3.60 10.73 -12.34
N GLN A 322 -2.93 10.34 -11.26
CA GLN A 322 -1.66 9.62 -11.27
C GLN A 322 -1.78 8.25 -11.96
N ALA A 323 -2.81 7.47 -11.63
CA ALA A 323 -3.05 6.17 -12.25
C ALA A 323 -3.38 6.31 -13.75
N LEU A 324 -4.21 7.30 -14.13
CA LEU A 324 -4.51 7.58 -15.53
C LEU A 324 -3.29 8.08 -16.31
N TYR A 325 -2.40 8.88 -15.71
CA TYR A 325 -1.16 9.28 -16.36
C TYR A 325 -0.30 8.08 -16.73
N GLN A 326 -0.10 7.17 -15.78
CA GLN A 326 0.70 5.97 -16.02
C GLN A 326 0.07 5.09 -17.12
N LEU A 327 -1.24 4.85 -17.03
CA LEU A 327 -1.94 4.04 -18.03
C LEU A 327 -1.99 4.71 -19.42
N MET A 328 -2.41 5.98 -19.48
CA MET A 328 -2.76 6.64 -20.74
C MET A 328 -1.60 7.40 -21.38
N CYS A 329 -0.69 7.97 -20.60
CA CYS A 329 0.43 8.76 -21.15
C CYS A 329 1.72 7.95 -21.28
N ARG A 330 1.95 7.00 -20.37
CA ARG A 330 3.16 6.16 -20.36
C ARG A 330 2.96 4.78 -20.99
N ASN A 331 1.70 4.36 -21.15
CA ASN A 331 1.35 3.00 -21.55
C ASN A 331 2.00 1.94 -20.65
N GLU A 332 2.07 2.25 -19.36
CA GLU A 332 2.62 1.40 -18.31
C GLU A 332 1.44 0.92 -17.46
N PHE A 333 1.27 -0.39 -17.30
CA PHE A 333 0.21 -0.92 -16.44
C PHE A 333 0.52 -0.63 -14.98
N GLY A 334 -0.49 -0.15 -14.27
CA GLY A 334 -0.42 0.14 -12.84
C GLY A 334 -0.60 -1.10 -11.98
N THR A 335 -0.51 -0.92 -10.68
CA THR A 335 -0.87 -1.95 -9.71
C THR A 335 -2.39 -2.12 -9.58
N ARG A 336 -2.81 -3.12 -8.79
CA ARG A 336 -4.22 -3.33 -8.44
C ARG A 336 -4.80 -2.11 -7.74
N SER A 337 -4.06 -1.49 -6.82
CA SER A 337 -4.49 -0.25 -6.15
C SER A 337 -4.71 0.88 -7.17
N GLN A 338 -3.80 1.07 -8.13
CA GLN A 338 -4.00 2.10 -9.15
C GLN A 338 -5.22 1.80 -10.04
N LYS A 339 -5.50 0.53 -10.35
CA LYS A 339 -6.72 0.15 -11.06
C LYS A 339 -7.98 0.45 -10.25
N ILE A 340 -7.96 0.20 -8.94
CA ILE A 340 -9.04 0.60 -8.02
C ILE A 340 -9.24 2.12 -8.07
N ALA A 341 -8.16 2.92 -8.05
CA ALA A 341 -8.27 4.37 -8.17
C ALA A 341 -8.94 4.82 -9.48
N ILE A 342 -8.69 4.13 -10.59
CA ILE A 342 -9.35 4.38 -11.87
C ILE A 342 -10.84 4.01 -11.80
N VAL A 343 -11.17 2.79 -11.35
CA VAL A 343 -12.56 2.30 -11.31
C VAL A 343 -13.42 3.15 -10.38
N GLU A 344 -13.00 3.30 -9.12
CA GLU A 344 -13.77 4.05 -8.11
C GLU A 344 -13.73 5.56 -8.39
N GLY A 345 -12.59 6.09 -8.83
CA GLY A 345 -12.43 7.50 -9.15
C GLY A 345 -13.29 7.93 -10.34
N LEU A 346 -13.27 7.17 -11.43
CA LEU A 346 -14.10 7.46 -12.59
C LEU A 346 -15.59 7.21 -12.33
N TYR A 347 -15.96 6.22 -11.52
CA TYR A 347 -17.35 6.08 -11.08
C TYR A 347 -17.85 7.37 -10.41
N ASN A 348 -17.11 7.89 -9.41
CA ASN A 348 -17.51 9.12 -8.72
C ASN A 348 -17.57 10.32 -9.68
N LEU A 349 -16.57 10.47 -10.57
CA LEU A 349 -16.57 11.54 -11.57
C LEU A 349 -17.76 11.42 -12.55
N PHE A 350 -17.99 10.25 -13.14
CA PHE A 350 -19.06 10.03 -14.11
C PHE A 350 -20.43 10.21 -13.48
N ARG A 351 -20.61 9.73 -12.25
CA ARG A 351 -21.85 9.95 -11.50
C ARG A 351 -22.12 11.44 -11.30
N GLU A 352 -21.10 12.24 -11.05
CA GLU A 352 -21.23 13.70 -10.90
C GLU A 352 -21.59 14.41 -12.21
N LEU A 353 -21.13 13.89 -13.36
CA LEU A 353 -21.42 14.42 -14.70
C LEU A 353 -22.82 14.06 -15.21
N LEU A 354 -23.36 12.91 -14.79
CA LEU A 354 -24.59 12.36 -15.34
C LEU A 354 -25.84 12.82 -14.58
N PRO A 355 -27.00 12.98 -15.25
CA PRO A 355 -28.26 13.28 -14.60
C PRO A 355 -28.66 12.22 -13.58
N SER A 356 -29.18 12.65 -12.43
CA SER A 356 -29.65 11.79 -11.34
C SER A 356 -30.97 12.29 -10.78
N LEU A 357 -31.57 11.54 -9.85
CA LEU A 357 -32.78 11.96 -9.14
C LEU A 357 -32.63 13.35 -8.49
N VAL A 358 -31.43 13.67 -8.01
CA VAL A 358 -31.09 14.93 -7.34
C VAL A 358 -30.61 15.99 -8.36
N LYS A 359 -29.99 15.57 -9.47
CA LYS A 359 -29.49 16.45 -10.54
C LYS A 359 -30.29 16.23 -11.83
N ARG A 360 -31.47 16.85 -11.93
CA ARG A 360 -32.32 16.77 -13.13
C ARG A 360 -31.81 17.68 -14.24
N MET A 361 -30.86 17.16 -15.03
CA MET A 361 -30.34 17.81 -16.25
C MET A 361 -30.92 17.13 -17.51
N GLY A 362 -32.23 16.88 -17.54
CA GLY A 362 -32.92 16.21 -18.65
C GLY A 362 -34.08 15.31 -18.19
N SER A 363 -34.67 14.60 -19.15
CA SER A 363 -35.81 13.68 -18.92
C SER A 363 -35.40 12.27 -18.50
N GLN A 364 -34.14 11.87 -18.72
CA GLN A 364 -33.63 10.55 -18.40
C GLN A 364 -32.78 10.61 -17.13
N ILE A 365 -33.21 9.89 -16.10
CA ILE A 365 -32.44 9.64 -14.88
C ILE A 365 -31.54 8.43 -15.16
N ILE A 366 -30.26 8.54 -14.83
CA ILE A 366 -29.32 7.42 -14.88
C ILE A 366 -29.17 6.90 -13.46
N GLU A 367 -29.55 5.64 -13.22
CA GLU A 367 -29.41 5.02 -11.91
C GLU A 367 -27.93 4.72 -11.59
N ASP A 368 -27.61 4.55 -10.32
CA ASP A 368 -26.23 4.35 -9.86
C ASP A 368 -25.57 3.13 -10.51
N HIS A 369 -26.33 2.07 -10.77
CA HIS A 369 -25.83 0.84 -11.37
C HIS A 369 -25.63 0.89 -12.90
N GLU A 370 -26.08 1.98 -13.53
CA GLU A 370 -26.02 2.21 -14.98
C GLU A 370 -24.95 3.25 -15.37
N VAL A 371 -24.27 3.85 -14.40
CA VAL A 371 -23.26 4.91 -14.62
C VAL A 371 -22.21 4.49 -15.66
N PHE A 372 -21.68 3.27 -15.53
CA PHE A 372 -20.66 2.77 -16.45
C PHE A 372 -21.17 2.50 -17.86
N GLU A 373 -22.47 2.32 -18.08
CA GLU A 373 -23.01 2.23 -19.45
C GLU A 373 -22.83 3.54 -20.22
N GLN A 374 -22.74 4.66 -19.50
CA GLN A 374 -22.57 6.00 -20.06
C GLN A 374 -21.10 6.42 -20.17
N SER A 375 -20.15 5.50 -19.92
CA SER A 375 -18.71 5.80 -19.98
C SER A 375 -18.26 6.45 -21.30
N PRO A 376 -18.70 5.99 -22.50
CA PRO A 376 -18.31 6.64 -23.76
C PRO A 376 -18.71 8.11 -23.84
N VAL A 377 -19.91 8.45 -23.34
CA VAL A 377 -20.42 9.83 -23.33
C VAL A 377 -19.64 10.68 -22.33
N CYS A 378 -19.37 10.15 -21.14
CA CYS A 378 -18.57 10.84 -20.13
C CYS A 378 -17.15 11.13 -20.63
N TRP A 379 -16.51 10.16 -21.30
CA TRP A 379 -15.21 10.36 -21.93
C TRP A 379 -15.26 11.41 -23.02
N ALA A 380 -16.24 11.35 -23.93
CA ALA A 380 -16.40 12.35 -24.99
C ALA A 380 -16.55 13.77 -24.40
N TYR A 381 -17.31 13.91 -23.31
CA TYR A 381 -17.42 15.18 -22.59
C TYR A 381 -16.06 15.63 -22.02
N LEU A 382 -15.40 14.78 -21.23
CA LEU A 382 -14.11 15.11 -20.59
C LEU A 382 -13.06 15.53 -21.62
N MET A 383 -12.96 14.78 -22.72
CA MET A 383 -12.00 15.06 -23.79
C MET A 383 -12.34 16.35 -24.56
N SER A 384 -13.63 16.66 -24.73
CA SER A 384 -14.07 17.91 -25.35
C SER A 384 -13.71 19.12 -24.48
N GLN A 385 -14.01 19.06 -23.18
CA GLN A 385 -13.75 20.14 -22.24
C GLN A 385 -12.26 20.36 -21.99
N ALA A 386 -11.47 19.28 -21.94
CA ALA A 386 -10.05 19.33 -21.68
C ALA A 386 -9.23 20.06 -22.77
N LYS A 387 -9.78 20.30 -23.97
CA LYS A 387 -9.05 20.96 -25.08
C LYS A 387 -8.41 22.29 -24.67
N ASN A 388 -9.09 23.03 -23.79
CA ASN A 388 -8.68 24.35 -23.32
C ASN A 388 -7.92 24.31 -21.98
N GLU A 389 -7.71 23.13 -21.39
CA GLU A 389 -7.03 23.01 -20.10
C GLU A 389 -5.51 23.16 -20.26
N SER A 390 -4.88 23.80 -19.28
CA SER A 390 -3.43 23.92 -19.19
C SER A 390 -2.82 22.65 -18.61
N THR A 391 -1.68 22.22 -19.15
CA THR A 391 -0.90 21.10 -18.61
C THR A 391 0.25 21.56 -17.72
N GLU A 392 0.32 22.84 -17.36
CA GLU A 392 1.46 23.41 -16.63
C GLU A 392 1.70 22.75 -15.26
N HIS A 393 0.62 22.31 -14.60
CA HIS A 393 0.68 21.63 -13.30
C HIS A 393 0.89 20.11 -13.42
N GLU A 394 0.91 19.57 -14.64
CA GLU A 394 1.12 18.15 -14.90
C GLU A 394 2.60 17.88 -15.13
N SER A 395 3.37 17.88 -14.04
CA SER A 395 4.80 17.54 -14.02
C SER A 395 5.01 16.21 -13.32
N TYR A 396 5.79 15.32 -13.93
CA TYR A 396 6.02 13.97 -13.42
C TYR A 396 7.52 13.65 -13.41
N GLY A 397 8.06 13.37 -12.23
CA GLY A 397 9.44 12.93 -12.03
C GLY A 397 9.56 11.42 -12.19
N ARG A 398 10.49 10.96 -13.03
CA ARG A 398 10.77 9.53 -13.17
C ARG A 398 11.68 9.07 -12.03
N ILE A 399 11.14 8.29 -11.11
CA ILE A 399 11.91 7.66 -10.03
C ILE A 399 12.33 6.26 -10.46
N SER A 400 13.64 5.96 -10.43
CA SER A 400 14.15 4.60 -10.64
C SER A 400 14.07 3.80 -9.34
N LEU A 401 13.55 2.58 -9.42
CA LEU A 401 13.47 1.64 -8.31
C LEU A 401 14.49 0.50 -8.46
N ASN A 402 15.30 0.55 -9.51
CA ASN A 402 16.36 -0.39 -9.82
C ASN A 402 17.74 0.27 -9.69
N CYS A 403 18.75 -0.55 -9.40
CA CYS A 403 20.15 -0.15 -9.42
C CYS A 403 20.55 0.24 -10.85
N GLU A 404 21.31 1.32 -10.98
CA GLU A 404 21.75 1.85 -12.27
C GLU A 404 22.45 0.78 -13.12
N GLY A 405 22.03 0.65 -14.38
CA GLY A 405 22.60 -0.31 -15.33
C GLY A 405 22.26 -1.78 -15.07
N SER A 406 21.36 -2.10 -14.13
CA SER A 406 20.94 -3.47 -13.83
C SER A 406 19.42 -3.64 -13.80
N GLU A 407 18.95 -4.88 -13.95
CA GLU A 407 17.55 -5.23 -13.69
C GLU A 407 17.24 -5.40 -12.20
N ASN A 408 18.27 -5.32 -11.34
CA ASN A 408 18.12 -5.53 -9.91
C ASN A 408 17.45 -4.35 -9.24
N ARG A 409 16.45 -4.66 -8.42
CA ARG A 409 15.75 -3.69 -7.58
C ARG A 409 16.73 -3.08 -6.57
N LEU A 410 16.49 -1.85 -6.12
CA LEU A 410 17.19 -1.29 -4.96
C LEU A 410 16.79 -2.06 -3.68
N CYS A 411 17.75 -2.36 -2.82
CA CYS A 411 17.54 -2.89 -1.46
C CYS A 411 17.60 -1.76 -0.43
N GLU A 412 18.69 -1.00 -0.45
CA GLU A 412 18.96 0.05 0.52
C GLU A 412 19.30 1.34 -0.24
N PRO A 413 18.29 2.11 -0.66
CA PRO A 413 18.53 3.26 -1.51
C PRO A 413 19.19 4.40 -0.70
N VAL A 414 20.27 4.95 -1.23
CA VAL A 414 21.06 6.02 -0.61
C VAL A 414 21.38 7.14 -1.59
N ARG A 415 21.56 8.36 -1.05
CA ARG A 415 22.08 9.53 -1.76
C ARG A 415 23.55 9.71 -1.45
N VAL A 416 24.28 10.17 -2.46
CA VAL A 416 25.70 10.55 -2.37
C VAL A 416 25.79 12.07 -2.47
N PRO A 417 26.59 12.73 -1.61
CA PRO A 417 26.74 14.18 -1.63
C PRO A 417 27.08 14.75 -3.01
N GLY A 418 26.32 15.74 -3.46
CA GLY A 418 26.51 16.42 -4.74
C GLY A 418 25.94 15.69 -5.96
N ILE A 419 25.39 14.48 -5.79
CA ILE A 419 24.81 13.69 -6.88
C ILE A 419 23.28 13.57 -6.67
N PRO A 420 22.46 13.95 -7.66
CA PRO A 420 20.99 13.88 -7.53
C PRO A 420 20.42 12.45 -7.66
N MET A 421 21.24 11.50 -8.12
CA MET A 421 20.85 10.10 -8.32
C MET A 421 20.87 9.30 -7.02
N VAL A 422 20.02 8.27 -6.98
CA VAL A 422 19.91 7.33 -5.87
C VAL A 422 20.57 6.02 -6.25
N PHE A 423 21.40 5.50 -5.35
CA PHE A 423 22.17 4.29 -5.55
C PHE A 423 21.79 3.23 -4.52
N ASP A 424 22.13 1.98 -4.79
CA ASP A 424 22.09 0.96 -3.75
C ASP A 424 23.29 1.12 -2.82
N ARG A 425 23.06 1.03 -1.51
CA ARG A 425 24.10 1.13 -0.48
C ARG A 425 25.25 0.19 -0.76
N LYS A 426 24.97 -1.07 -1.14
CA LYS A 426 26.00 -2.09 -1.43
C LYS A 426 26.97 -1.60 -2.51
N PHE A 427 26.43 -1.01 -3.58
CA PHE A 427 27.24 -0.50 -4.68
C PHE A 427 28.19 0.61 -4.20
N ILE A 428 27.68 1.56 -3.42
CA ILE A 428 28.50 2.67 -2.90
C ILE A 428 29.57 2.19 -1.92
N LEU A 429 29.24 1.28 -1.01
CA LEU A 429 30.23 0.71 -0.08
C LEU A 429 31.35 -0.04 -0.83
N ALA A 430 31.03 -0.74 -1.92
CA ALA A 430 32.04 -1.38 -2.76
C ALA A 430 32.99 -0.36 -3.40
N GLN A 431 32.47 0.78 -3.89
CA GLN A 431 33.29 1.86 -4.44
C GLN A 431 34.19 2.50 -3.36
N ILE A 432 33.66 2.75 -2.16
CA ILE A 432 34.42 3.28 -1.02
C ILE A 432 35.56 2.31 -0.66
N LYS A 433 35.28 1.02 -0.54
CA LYS A 433 36.29 -0.01 -0.24
C LYS A 433 37.36 -0.12 -1.31
N ALA A 434 37.00 0.08 -2.58
CA ALA A 434 37.92 0.09 -3.71
C ALA A 434 38.72 1.40 -3.85
N MET A 435 38.49 2.40 -2.98
CA MET A 435 39.04 3.76 -3.09
C MET A 435 38.73 4.39 -4.47
N ALA A 436 37.62 4.01 -5.08
CA ALA A 436 37.20 4.49 -6.38
C ALA A 436 36.49 5.85 -6.25
N ARG A 437 36.76 6.76 -7.17
CA ARG A 437 36.11 8.07 -7.20
C ARG A 437 34.75 7.97 -7.88
N ILE A 438 33.71 8.41 -7.20
CA ILE A 438 32.36 8.51 -7.80
C ILE A 438 32.27 9.83 -8.58
N PRO A 439 32.00 9.78 -9.91
CA PRO A 439 31.86 10.99 -10.71
C PRO A 439 30.76 11.91 -10.16
N GLY A 440 31.06 13.21 -10.05
CA GLY A 440 30.09 14.21 -9.55
C GLY A 440 29.95 14.30 -8.03
N CYS A 441 30.57 13.39 -7.26
CA CYS A 441 30.58 13.48 -5.80
C CYS A 441 31.29 14.76 -5.35
N SER A 442 30.62 15.55 -4.51
CA SER A 442 31.16 16.82 -4.00
C SER A 442 32.20 16.61 -2.90
N GLU A 443 32.16 15.47 -2.21
CA GLU A 443 33.15 15.09 -1.20
C GLU A 443 34.39 14.44 -1.81
N LYS A 444 35.56 14.83 -1.30
CA LYS A 444 36.86 14.29 -1.73
C LYS A 444 37.12 12.90 -1.13
N ASP A 445 36.79 12.72 0.15
CA ASP A 445 36.99 11.49 0.92
C ASP A 445 35.63 10.93 1.35
N LEU A 446 34.91 10.31 0.41
CA LEU A 446 33.59 9.74 0.67
C LEU A 446 33.69 8.61 1.72
N LYS A 447 32.96 8.73 2.82
CA LYS A 447 32.88 7.71 3.87
C LYS A 447 31.48 7.10 3.93
N GLU A 448 31.36 5.97 4.61
CA GLU A 448 30.06 5.35 4.88
C GLU A 448 29.14 6.26 5.71
N THR A 449 29.68 7.17 6.51
CA THR A 449 28.90 8.19 7.23
C THR A 449 28.46 9.37 6.36
N SER A 450 29.01 9.51 5.15
CA SER A 450 28.68 10.58 4.22
C SER A 450 27.43 10.29 3.38
N ILE A 451 27.00 9.01 3.32
CA ILE A 451 25.82 8.61 2.55
C ILE A 451 24.55 8.75 3.38
N GLU A 452 23.50 9.25 2.75
CA GLU A 452 22.20 9.47 3.40
C GLU A 452 21.16 8.50 2.87
N ARG A 453 20.26 8.02 3.73
CA ARG A 453 19.15 7.16 3.30
C ARG A 453 18.20 7.95 2.41
N ALA A 454 17.80 7.38 1.28
CA ALA A 454 16.82 7.98 0.39
C ALA A 454 15.40 7.55 0.82
N THR A 455 14.91 8.08 1.95
CA THR A 455 13.64 7.66 2.58
C THR A 455 12.41 7.84 1.68
N ASP A 456 12.41 8.86 0.82
CA ASP A 456 11.40 9.07 -0.22
C ASP A 456 11.37 7.93 -1.25
N VAL A 457 12.54 7.41 -1.66
CA VAL A 457 12.63 6.24 -2.55
C VAL A 457 12.31 4.95 -1.81
N GLU A 458 12.74 4.81 -0.55
CA GLU A 458 12.31 3.69 0.30
C GLU A 458 10.78 3.62 0.41
N ARG A 459 10.12 4.77 0.64
CA ARG A 459 8.65 4.86 0.71
C ARG A 459 7.99 4.33 -0.57
N ILE A 460 8.53 4.69 -1.74
CA ILE A 460 8.03 4.21 -3.04
C ILE A 460 8.31 2.71 -3.19
N LEU A 461 9.51 2.23 -2.84
CA LEU A 461 9.89 0.84 -2.94
C LEU A 461 8.97 -0.09 -2.14
N LEU A 462 8.63 0.31 -0.90
CA LEU A 462 7.72 -0.39 0.00
C LEU A 462 6.28 -0.41 -0.51
N SER A 463 5.89 0.60 -1.29
CA SER A 463 4.51 0.75 -1.75
C SER A 463 4.27 0.18 -3.16
N LEU A 464 5.33 0.00 -3.95
CA LEU A 464 5.26 -0.45 -5.35
C LEU A 464 6.28 -1.57 -5.62
N PRO A 465 6.22 -2.71 -4.92
CA PRO A 465 7.28 -3.73 -4.89
C PRO A 465 7.60 -4.36 -6.26
N GLN A 466 6.69 -4.29 -7.22
CA GLN A 466 6.86 -4.88 -8.56
C GLN A 466 7.35 -3.90 -9.63
N MET A 467 7.32 -2.58 -9.39
CA MET A 467 7.60 -1.59 -10.42
C MET A 467 9.09 -1.28 -10.57
N ARG A 468 9.60 -1.21 -11.80
CA ARG A 468 11.00 -0.81 -12.06
C ARG A 468 11.21 0.70 -12.00
N HIS A 469 10.19 1.46 -12.38
CA HIS A 469 10.19 2.91 -12.35
C HIS A 469 8.80 3.40 -11.96
N PHE A 470 8.72 4.58 -11.36
CA PHE A 470 7.44 5.22 -11.05
C PHE A 470 7.46 6.69 -11.48
N PRO A 471 6.50 7.14 -12.30
CA PRO A 471 6.40 8.55 -12.68
C PRO A 471 5.64 9.33 -11.60
N LEU A 472 6.31 9.84 -10.56
CA LEU A 472 5.66 10.55 -9.46
C LEU A 472 5.23 11.96 -9.88
N TRP A 473 3.96 12.33 -9.67
CA TRP A 473 3.50 13.70 -9.87
C TRP A 473 4.16 14.68 -8.90
N ILE A 474 4.66 15.80 -9.42
CA ILE A 474 5.34 16.85 -8.65
C ILE A 474 4.44 18.08 -8.60
N SER A 475 3.90 18.37 -7.42
CA SER A 475 3.10 19.57 -7.20
C SER A 475 4.00 20.81 -7.19
N LYS A 476 3.74 21.76 -8.09
CA LYS A 476 4.42 23.08 -8.11
C LYS A 476 4.10 23.97 -6.90
N ASN A 477 3.11 23.61 -6.08
CA ASN A 477 2.71 24.38 -4.89
C ASN A 477 3.50 24.04 -3.62
N TYR A 478 4.35 23.00 -3.65
CA TYR A 478 5.40 22.80 -2.64
C TYR A 478 6.68 23.48 -3.14
N GLY A 479 6.73 24.80 -2.98
CA GLY A 479 7.95 25.57 -3.21
C GLY A 479 9.06 25.08 -2.31
N SER A 480 10.21 24.72 -2.92
CA SER A 480 11.54 24.76 -2.31
C SER A 480 11.68 24.12 -0.92
N GLY A 481 11.72 22.78 -0.86
CA GLY A 481 12.06 22.05 0.37
C GLY A 481 12.93 20.81 0.19
N HIS A 482 12.98 20.24 -1.01
CA HIS A 482 13.84 19.08 -1.29
C HIS A 482 14.62 19.33 -2.59
N LYS A 483 15.86 19.78 -2.41
CA LYS A 483 16.94 19.66 -3.37
C LYS A 483 17.96 18.68 -2.80
#